data_AF-A0A182ELA8-F1
#
_entry.id   AF-A0A182ELA8-F1
#
_cell.length_a   1.000
_cell.length_b   1.000
_cell.length_c   1.000
_cell.angle_alpha   90.00
_cell.angle_beta   90.00
_cell.angle_gamma   90.00
#
_symmetry.space_group_name_H-M   'P 1'
#
loop_
_entity.id
_entity.type
_entity.pdbx_description
1 polymer ?
#
loop_
_entity_poly.entity_id
_entity_poly.type
_entity_poly.pdbx_seq_one_letter_code
_entity_poly.pdbx_strand_id
1 'polypeptide(L)'
;LAQEIFQAGIIPSDTDFRVFRDYGRIPGLDIAYFRNGWVYHTEFDIPKYITSGCIQRAGENVLAVIKALVKSPYLDRPGDFRQANRWVFYDVAGIFTVFYSVTVGQVLNYATALIVLIIIAFRIGKKFYNLMDLFKAIFDHIIAGFLYRNDVSKTPFSVIGALVVLVIIKLDMIMCWYSLPELAFPLYIFPLLIAGCATHSVLAQLHKKPNQEMVHFDSVLLLLSILLALATFAGIAAASFLLFNSFFLLFRDPLLWLLGKMRFITRITPQWLLFAQLLCTVPVMIFDAYSAMLLFDFVVPLTGRMGAAVNPELLMMLMSLSAALCFIFFTNNLIYVSRRMDYPVKCGLVLYSLFFIILFCTSLGWPYKYTEESPRVRRIVALDTKRSIYSFKSNISVQEHALFIQTLDYRGITDLPEHTFLTGNSEPNCSNIKDEYCRLPYYTAVHQLFPPRQSRWIPLPGQPLIASPIKVSNVEKQLLSKSELRLNFTISGGADKMSLHVTPLDDLEIDSWSFKNFHPDTFSKRNTYFVFLTFGAEIPQERNFWIVLKKRGTAFSSLNISEIPVLEMSVATHYTHGPHQYSDTLIQLRSLIESRRKTPHLAVGWWKWAMTATAGVSEIVVHTF
;
A
#
# COMPACT_ATOMS: atom_id res chain seq x y z
N LEU A 1 5.83 3.48 12.92
CA LEU A 1 5.15 2.78 11.81
C LEU A 1 4.97 3.65 10.57
N ALA A 2 4.03 4.61 10.52
CA ALA A 2 3.77 5.40 9.31
C ALA A 2 5.04 6.08 8.76
N GLN A 3 5.78 6.80 9.60
CA GLN A 3 7.05 7.43 9.21
C GLN A 3 8.02 6.45 8.53
N GLU A 4 8.18 5.24 9.08
CA GLU A 4 9.10 4.24 8.53
C GLU A 4 8.59 3.66 7.21
N ILE A 5 7.28 3.46 7.05
CA ILE A 5 6.67 2.99 5.80
C ILE A 5 6.95 3.99 4.67
N PHE A 6 6.77 5.29 4.91
CA PHE A 6 7.04 6.34 3.93
C PHE A 6 8.54 6.52 3.68
N GLN A 7 9.38 6.50 4.73
CA GLN A 7 10.84 6.62 4.58
C GLN A 7 11.48 5.42 3.87
N ALA A 8 10.92 4.22 4.05
CA ALA A 8 11.35 3.02 3.33
C ALA A 8 10.89 2.99 1.86
N GLY A 9 10.05 3.93 1.43
CA GLY A 9 9.53 3.98 0.07
C GLY A 9 8.59 2.81 -0.27
N ILE A 10 8.06 2.12 0.74
CA ILE A 10 7.13 0.98 0.55
C ILE A 10 5.86 1.45 -0.16
N ILE A 11 5.41 2.68 0.16
CA ILE A 11 4.29 3.32 -0.50
C ILE A 11 4.85 4.39 -1.43
N PRO A 12 4.60 4.29 -2.75
CA PRO A 12 5.06 5.27 -3.74
C PRO A 12 4.18 6.53 -3.68
N SER A 13 4.21 7.20 -2.53
CA SER A 13 3.50 8.44 -2.26
C SER A 13 4.52 9.52 -1.95
N ASP A 14 4.21 10.74 -2.37
CA ASP A 14 5.11 11.86 -2.33
C ASP A 14 4.34 13.13 -2.00
N THR A 15 5.03 14.13 -1.48
CA THR A 15 4.48 15.45 -1.17
C THR A 15 5.42 16.53 -1.68
N ASP A 16 4.94 17.77 -1.75
CA ASP A 16 5.78 18.90 -2.13
C ASP A 16 7.01 19.06 -1.22
N PHE A 17 6.94 18.56 0.03
CA PHE A 17 8.05 18.59 0.98
C PHE A 17 9.29 17.86 0.47
N ARG A 18 9.17 16.87 -0.42
CA ARG A 18 10.32 16.19 -1.01
C ARG A 18 11.29 17.15 -1.69
N VAL A 19 10.78 18.17 -2.40
CA VAL A 19 11.63 19.12 -3.12
C VAL A 19 12.52 19.87 -2.12
N PHE A 20 11.93 20.32 -1.01
CA PHE A 20 12.63 21.02 0.06
C PHE A 20 13.60 20.11 0.81
N ARG A 21 13.21 18.87 1.10
CA ARG A 21 14.03 17.89 1.81
C ARG A 21 15.23 17.40 0.99
N ASP A 22 15.00 16.94 -0.23
CA ASP A 22 16.02 16.21 -1.01
C ASP A 22 16.96 17.16 -1.75
N TYR A 23 16.44 18.28 -2.27
CA TYR A 23 17.22 19.24 -3.05
C TYR A 23 17.56 20.49 -2.25
N GLY A 24 16.60 21.01 -1.48
CA GLY A 24 16.83 22.16 -0.60
C GLY A 24 17.60 21.81 0.68
N ARG A 25 17.62 20.54 1.09
CA ARG A 25 18.14 20.06 2.38
C ARG A 25 17.56 20.83 3.57
N ILE A 26 16.29 21.22 3.47
CA ILE A 26 15.57 22.00 4.48
C ILE A 26 14.88 21.04 5.45
N PRO A 27 15.19 21.08 6.76
CA PRO A 27 14.45 20.31 7.75
C PRO A 27 13.02 20.86 7.88
N GLY A 28 12.06 19.97 8.10
CA GLY A 28 10.65 20.36 8.17
C GLY A 28 9.75 19.20 8.60
N LEU A 29 8.49 19.52 8.83
CA LEU A 29 7.43 18.58 9.20
C LEU A 29 6.46 18.45 8.03
N ASP A 30 6.28 17.22 7.56
CA ASP A 30 5.29 16.87 6.53
C ASP A 30 4.10 16.19 7.21
N ILE A 31 2.97 16.89 7.26
CA ILE A 31 1.78 16.46 8.00
C ILE A 31 0.67 16.18 6.99
N ALA A 32 0.30 14.91 6.86
CA ALA A 32 -0.80 14.47 6.01
C ALA A 32 -1.85 13.70 6.84
N TYR A 33 -3.11 14.10 6.71
CA TYR A 33 -4.24 13.36 7.28
C TYR A 33 -4.63 12.20 6.37
N PHE A 34 -4.85 11.01 6.96
CA PHE A 34 -5.13 9.78 6.18
C PHE A 34 -6.48 9.13 6.49
N ARG A 35 -7.22 9.60 7.51
CA ARG A 35 -8.53 9.05 7.87
C ARG A 35 -9.50 9.19 6.69
N ASN A 36 -10.38 8.20 6.54
CA ASN A 36 -11.37 8.13 5.46
C ASN A 36 -10.76 8.19 4.04
N GLY A 37 -9.69 7.42 3.80
CA GLY A 37 -9.00 7.41 2.50
C GLY A 37 -9.84 6.96 1.28
N TRP A 38 -11.12 6.59 1.45
CA TRP A 38 -12.04 6.25 0.36
C TRP A 38 -12.44 7.48 -0.46
N VAL A 39 -12.54 8.66 0.16
CA VAL A 39 -12.95 9.89 -0.54
C VAL A 39 -11.79 10.59 -1.26
N TYR A 40 -10.54 10.28 -0.90
CA TYR A 40 -9.35 10.90 -1.47
C TYR A 40 -9.32 10.79 -3.01
N HIS A 41 -9.07 11.92 -3.69
CA HIS A 41 -9.06 12.05 -5.16
C HIS A 41 -10.37 11.56 -5.80
N THR A 42 -11.51 11.88 -5.20
CA THR A 42 -12.83 11.62 -5.77
C THR A 42 -13.71 12.87 -5.66
N GLU A 43 -14.86 12.84 -6.33
CA GLU A 43 -15.89 13.89 -6.18
C GLU A 43 -16.46 14.00 -4.75
N PHE A 44 -16.17 13.02 -3.88
CA PHE A 44 -16.57 13.02 -2.47
C PHE A 44 -15.54 13.66 -1.55
N ASP A 45 -14.42 14.16 -2.06
CA ASP A 45 -13.43 14.88 -1.25
C ASP A 45 -13.93 16.31 -0.94
N ILE A 46 -15.01 16.39 -0.15
CA ILE A 46 -15.76 17.61 0.14
C ILE A 46 -15.87 17.84 1.67
N PRO A 47 -16.12 19.09 2.13
CA PRO A 47 -16.17 19.42 3.55
C PRO A 47 -17.12 18.55 4.39
N LYS A 48 -18.21 18.02 3.80
CA LYS A 48 -19.18 17.12 4.46
C LYS A 48 -18.52 15.89 5.11
N TYR A 49 -17.43 15.36 4.55
CA TYR A 49 -16.77 14.15 5.02
C TYR A 49 -15.58 14.40 5.94
N ILE A 50 -15.29 15.67 6.26
CA ILE A 50 -14.26 16.03 7.23
C ILE A 50 -14.82 15.83 8.63
N THR A 51 -14.15 15.00 9.44
CA THR A 51 -14.55 14.77 10.83
C THR A 51 -14.55 16.08 11.63
N SER A 52 -15.62 16.32 12.38
CA SER A 52 -15.72 17.50 13.24
C SER A 52 -14.53 17.60 14.21
N GLY A 53 -14.04 18.82 14.41
CA GLY A 53 -12.85 19.10 15.23
C GLY A 53 -11.51 18.73 14.59
N CYS A 54 -11.46 18.12 13.40
CA CYS A 54 -10.20 17.81 12.71
C CYS A 54 -9.42 19.09 12.38
N ILE A 55 -10.07 20.07 11.74
CA ILE A 55 -9.45 21.36 11.35
C ILE A 55 -9.00 22.14 12.60
N GLN A 56 -9.82 22.17 13.65
CA GLN A 56 -9.47 22.83 14.91
C GLN A 56 -8.19 22.20 15.52
N ARG A 57 -8.16 20.87 15.65
CA ARG A 57 -7.00 20.15 16.17
C ARG A 57 -5.76 20.32 15.28
N ALA A 58 -5.94 20.40 13.96
CA ALA A 58 -4.85 20.72 13.04
C ALA A 58 -4.24 22.10 13.35
N GLY A 59 -5.09 23.12 13.46
CA GLY A 59 -4.67 24.48 13.80
C GLY A 59 -4.01 24.56 15.18
N GLU A 60 -4.57 23.90 16.19
CA GLU A 60 -4.00 23.83 17.54
C GLU A 60 -2.62 23.17 17.55
N ASN A 61 -2.46 22.04 16.85
CA ASN A 61 -1.18 21.35 16.72
C ASN A 61 -0.14 22.23 16.02
N VAL A 62 -0.49 22.82 14.88
CA VAL A 62 0.42 23.70 14.13
C VAL A 62 0.80 24.92 14.98
N LEU A 63 -0.17 25.56 15.64
CA LEU A 63 0.09 26.70 16.52
C LEU A 63 0.99 26.33 17.70
N ALA A 64 0.76 25.18 18.33
CA ALA A 64 1.59 24.69 19.44
C ALA A 64 3.03 24.44 18.97
N VAL A 65 3.21 23.81 17.80
CA VAL A 65 4.52 23.58 17.18
C VAL A 65 5.22 24.91 16.88
N ILE A 66 4.54 25.88 16.25
CA ILE A 66 5.11 27.19 15.96
C ILE A 66 5.54 27.91 17.25
N LYS A 67 4.66 27.94 18.27
CA LYS A 67 4.99 28.54 19.58
C LYS A 67 6.19 27.88 20.24
N ALA A 68 6.32 26.55 20.13
CA ALA A 68 7.45 25.82 20.66
C ALA A 68 8.74 26.13 19.87
N LEU A 69 8.68 26.18 18.54
CA LEU A 69 9.82 26.52 17.69
C LEU A 69 10.32 27.94 17.92
N VAL A 70 9.42 28.93 18.02
CA VAL A 70 9.77 30.34 18.28
C VAL A 70 10.47 30.52 19.63
N LYS A 71 10.12 29.70 20.63
CA LYS A 71 10.77 29.70 21.96
C LYS A 71 12.01 28.81 22.03
N SER A 72 12.30 28.06 20.97
CA SER A 72 13.36 27.06 20.98
C SER A 72 14.70 27.70 20.63
N PRO A 73 15.81 27.33 21.31
CA PRO A 73 17.15 27.73 20.90
C PRO A 73 17.54 27.17 19.52
N TYR A 74 16.72 26.29 18.94
CA TYR A 74 16.92 25.75 17.60
C TYR A 74 16.98 26.85 16.52
N LEU A 75 16.15 27.90 16.63
CA LEU A 75 16.16 29.00 15.67
C LEU A 75 17.42 29.88 15.81
N ASP A 76 17.92 30.01 17.04
CA ASP A 76 19.14 30.78 17.32
C ASP A 76 20.41 30.01 16.93
N ARG A 77 20.40 28.68 17.05
CA ARG A 77 21.56 27.81 16.84
C ARG A 77 21.22 26.54 16.05
N PRO A 78 20.82 26.65 14.78
CA PRO A 78 20.40 25.50 13.97
C PRO A 78 21.52 24.46 13.78
N GLY A 79 22.79 24.88 13.85
CA GLY A 79 23.95 23.99 13.73
C GLY A 79 24.12 23.00 14.89
N ASP A 80 23.64 23.33 16.08
CA ASP A 80 23.79 22.51 17.30
C ASP A 80 22.84 21.31 17.30
N PHE A 81 21.78 21.38 16.50
CA PHE A 81 20.67 20.42 16.48
C PHE A 81 20.56 19.66 15.16
N ARG A 82 21.69 19.33 14.53
CA ARG A 82 21.76 18.39 13.39
C ARG A 82 21.36 16.98 13.84
N GLN A 83 20.07 16.76 14.08
CA GLN A 83 19.52 15.46 14.45
C GLN A 83 18.70 14.90 13.28
N ALA A 84 19.33 14.02 12.51
CA ALA A 84 18.60 13.04 11.71
C ALA A 84 17.71 12.20 12.64
N ASN A 85 16.44 11.96 12.26
CA ASN A 85 15.50 10.92 12.74
C ASN A 85 15.92 10.12 14.01
N ARG A 86 16.10 10.80 15.15
CA ARG A 86 16.61 10.22 16.40
C ARG A 86 15.53 10.11 17.49
N TRP A 87 14.26 10.10 17.10
CA TRP A 87 13.14 10.04 18.03
C TRP A 87 12.24 8.85 17.72
N VAL A 88 11.83 8.16 18.78
CA VAL A 88 10.72 7.21 18.75
C VAL A 88 9.51 7.95 19.30
N PHE A 89 8.39 7.88 18.59
CA PHE A 89 7.13 8.46 19.04
C PHE A 89 5.93 7.63 18.59
N TYR A 90 4.87 7.67 19.38
CA TYR A 90 3.58 7.06 19.12
C TYR A 90 2.53 7.70 20.03
N ASP A 91 1.27 7.62 19.65
CA ASP A 91 0.16 7.99 20.52
C ASP A 91 -0.36 6.77 21.30
N VAL A 92 -0.87 7.01 22.51
CA VAL A 92 -1.51 5.99 23.34
C VAL A 92 -3.02 6.11 23.12
N ALA A 93 -3.55 5.29 22.21
CA ALA A 93 -4.97 5.20 21.86
C ALA A 93 -5.63 6.56 21.54
N GLY A 94 -4.87 7.48 20.91
CA GLY A 94 -5.34 8.82 20.55
C GLY A 94 -5.47 9.82 21.71
N ILE A 95 -5.01 9.48 22.93
CA ILE A 95 -5.17 10.32 24.12
C ILE A 95 -4.00 11.31 24.28
N PHE A 96 -2.76 10.81 24.21
CA PHE A 96 -1.55 11.62 24.32
C PHE A 96 -0.39 10.98 23.55
N THR A 97 0.63 11.77 23.23
CA THR A 97 1.84 11.32 22.52
C THR A 97 2.95 11.01 23.51
N VAL A 98 3.59 9.86 23.35
CA VAL A 98 4.86 9.52 24.01
C VAL A 98 5.97 9.68 23.00
N PHE A 99 7.06 10.32 23.41
CA PHE A 99 8.26 10.46 22.59
C PHE A 99 9.53 10.39 23.44
N TYR A 100 10.59 9.81 22.88
CA TYR A 100 11.90 9.70 23.51
C TYR A 100 12.98 9.50 22.46
N SER A 101 14.25 9.71 22.83
CA SER A 101 15.35 9.54 21.89
C SER A 101 15.58 8.07 21.54
N VAL A 102 16.03 7.78 20.33
CA VAL A 102 16.36 6.43 19.87
C VAL A 102 17.35 5.76 20.80
N THR A 103 18.32 6.50 21.36
CA THR A 103 19.27 5.97 22.35
C THR A 103 18.56 5.46 23.61
N VAL A 104 17.60 6.21 24.15
CA VAL A 104 16.77 5.74 25.28
C VAL A 104 16.00 4.49 24.87
N GLY A 105 15.43 4.48 23.66
CA GLY A 105 14.76 3.30 23.11
C GLY A 105 15.66 2.07 23.03
N GLN A 106 16.88 2.21 22.53
CA GLN A 106 17.85 1.13 22.43
C GLN A 106 18.20 0.58 23.82
N VAL A 107 18.43 1.45 24.81
CA VAL A 107 18.69 1.03 26.19
C VAL A 107 17.51 0.26 26.75
N LEU A 108 16.28 0.75 26.60
CA LEU A 108 15.07 0.06 27.07
C LEU A 108 14.87 -1.31 26.40
N ASN A 109 15.08 -1.37 25.08
CA ASN A 109 14.92 -2.59 24.29
C ASN A 109 15.94 -3.67 24.70
N TYR A 110 17.23 -3.31 24.77
CA TYR A 110 18.28 -4.25 25.17
C TYR A 110 18.19 -4.63 26.65
N ALA A 111 17.82 -3.69 27.54
CA ALA A 111 17.60 -3.99 28.95
C ALA A 111 16.43 -4.99 29.13
N THR A 112 15.33 -4.80 28.41
CA THR A 112 14.18 -5.72 28.44
C THR A 112 14.59 -7.11 27.96
N ALA A 113 15.28 -7.21 26.82
CA ALA A 113 15.79 -8.49 26.31
C ALA A 113 16.75 -9.17 27.30
N LEU A 114 17.63 -8.41 27.95
CA LEU A 114 18.55 -8.93 28.96
C LEU A 114 17.81 -9.45 30.20
N ILE A 115 16.81 -8.72 30.70
CA ILE A 115 15.98 -9.16 31.84
C ILE A 115 15.30 -10.49 31.52
N VAL A 116 14.76 -10.65 30.32
CA VAL A 116 14.15 -11.91 29.87
C VAL A 116 15.17 -13.06 29.90
N LEU A 117 16.37 -12.83 29.37
CA LEU A 117 17.44 -13.84 29.41
C LEU A 117 17.84 -14.22 30.84
N ILE A 118 17.92 -13.25 31.76
CA ILE A 118 18.23 -13.50 33.17
C ILE A 118 17.13 -14.34 33.82
N ILE A 119 15.86 -14.03 33.59
CA ILE A 119 14.72 -14.78 34.15
C ILE A 119 14.74 -16.23 33.65
N ILE A 120 14.93 -16.43 32.35
CA ILE A 120 14.99 -17.77 31.75
C ILE A 120 16.18 -18.55 32.28
N ALA A 121 17.37 -17.93 32.35
CA ALA A 121 18.57 -18.56 32.91
C ALA A 121 18.37 -18.96 34.38
N PHE A 122 17.73 -18.09 35.18
CA PHE A 122 17.38 -18.39 36.56
C PHE A 122 16.44 -19.60 36.67
N ARG A 123 15.39 -19.68 35.84
CA ARG A 123 14.43 -20.79 35.84
C ARG A 123 15.06 -22.12 35.44
N ILE A 124 15.93 -22.11 34.44
CA ILE A 124 16.73 -23.27 34.03
C ILE A 124 17.67 -23.69 35.17
N GLY A 125 18.36 -22.73 35.81
CA GLY A 125 19.25 -22.98 36.95
C GLY A 125 18.51 -23.56 38.17
N LYS A 126 17.26 -23.14 38.41
CA LYS A 126 16.36 -23.71 39.43
C LYS A 126 15.71 -25.04 39.02
N LYS A 127 16.02 -25.56 37.82
CA LYS A 127 15.51 -26.82 37.26
C LYS A 127 13.98 -26.86 37.15
N PHE A 128 13.33 -25.71 36.93
CA PHE A 128 11.89 -25.72 36.66
C PHE A 128 11.56 -26.33 35.29
N TYR A 129 12.48 -26.20 34.33
CA TYR A 129 12.54 -26.89 33.04
C TYR A 129 13.98 -26.90 32.54
N ASN A 130 14.28 -27.66 31.48
CA ASN A 130 15.61 -27.70 30.86
C ASN A 130 15.64 -26.96 29.51
N LEU A 131 16.86 -26.72 28.99
CA LEU A 131 17.06 -26.01 27.73
C LEU A 131 16.41 -26.73 26.52
N MET A 132 16.36 -28.05 26.53
CA MET A 132 15.72 -28.84 25.47
C MET A 132 14.19 -28.63 25.43
N ASP A 133 13.56 -28.49 26.60
CA ASP A 133 12.13 -28.18 26.70
C ASP A 133 11.83 -26.79 26.11
N LEU A 134 12.69 -25.81 26.36
CA LEU A 134 12.58 -24.46 25.77
C LEU A 134 12.73 -24.48 24.25
N PHE A 135 13.76 -25.18 23.73
CA PHE A 135 13.94 -25.34 22.28
C PHE A 135 12.75 -26.03 21.63
N LYS A 136 12.21 -27.06 22.28
CA LYS A 136 11.01 -27.74 21.80
C LYS A 136 9.79 -26.84 21.78
N ALA A 137 9.59 -26.01 22.81
CA ALA A 137 8.49 -25.05 22.83
C ALA A 137 8.61 -23.99 21.73
N ILE A 138 9.82 -23.46 21.50
CA ILE A 138 10.09 -22.57 20.35
C ILE A 138 9.78 -23.26 19.03
N PHE A 139 10.23 -24.51 18.87
CA PHE A 139 9.97 -25.29 17.67
C PHE A 139 8.47 -25.58 17.49
N ASP A 140 7.74 -25.84 18.58
CA ASP A 140 6.28 -25.99 18.58
C ASP A 140 5.58 -24.70 18.11
N HIS A 141 6.05 -23.51 18.50
CA HIS A 141 5.56 -22.23 17.98
C HIS A 141 5.88 -22.02 16.50
N ILE A 142 7.10 -22.39 16.06
CA ILE A 142 7.50 -22.31 14.65
C ILE A 142 6.69 -23.29 13.80
N ILE A 143 6.42 -24.50 14.29
CA ILE A 143 5.56 -25.48 13.63
C ILE A 143 4.14 -24.93 13.53
N ALA A 144 3.58 -24.43 14.63
CA ALA A 144 2.25 -23.83 14.61
C ALA A 144 2.15 -22.70 13.58
N GLY A 145 3.22 -21.90 13.45
CA GLY A 145 3.30 -20.79 12.51
C GLY A 145 3.53 -21.18 11.04
N PHE A 146 4.48 -22.07 10.74
CA PHE A 146 5.09 -22.13 9.41
C PHE A 146 5.36 -23.53 8.84
N LEU A 147 5.58 -24.56 9.66
CA LEU A 147 6.06 -25.86 9.15
C LEU A 147 4.93 -26.88 9.00
N TYR A 148 4.71 -27.34 7.76
CA TYR A 148 3.79 -28.41 7.42
C TYR A 148 4.33 -29.79 7.83
N ARG A 149 3.46 -30.65 8.36
CA ARG A 149 3.66 -32.11 8.49
C ARG A 149 2.50 -32.83 7.81
N ASN A 150 2.74 -34.05 7.33
CA ASN A 150 1.82 -34.88 6.53
C ASN A 150 0.45 -35.25 7.15
N ASP A 151 0.03 -34.60 8.23
CA ASP A 151 -1.21 -34.86 8.95
C ASP A 151 -2.06 -33.58 8.96
N VAL A 152 -3.26 -33.64 8.37
CA VAL A 152 -4.18 -32.50 8.18
C VAL A 152 -4.52 -31.81 9.50
N SER A 153 -4.49 -32.56 10.62
CA SER A 153 -4.71 -32.03 11.97
C SER A 153 -3.56 -31.14 12.50
N LYS A 154 -2.44 -31.03 11.77
CA LYS A 154 -1.22 -30.30 12.13
C LYS A 154 -0.81 -29.28 11.06
N THR A 155 -1.77 -28.77 10.29
CA THR A 155 -1.52 -27.74 9.26
C THR A 155 -1.18 -26.41 9.95
N PRO A 156 -0.06 -25.74 9.60
CA PRO A 156 0.30 -24.43 10.18
C PRO A 156 -0.74 -23.38 9.79
N PHE A 157 -1.01 -22.41 10.66
CA PHE A 157 -2.05 -21.42 10.37
C PHE A 157 -1.68 -20.52 9.19
N SER A 158 -0.41 -20.29 8.87
CA SER A 158 -0.01 -19.59 7.63
C SER A 158 -0.52 -20.28 6.35
N VAL A 159 -0.55 -21.61 6.33
CA VAL A 159 -1.13 -22.39 5.21
C VAL A 159 -2.64 -22.22 5.18
N ILE A 160 -3.32 -22.17 6.33
CA ILE A 160 -4.76 -21.84 6.39
C ILE A 160 -5.01 -20.44 5.82
N GLY A 161 -4.19 -19.45 6.16
CA GLY A 161 -4.27 -18.10 5.57
C GLY A 161 -4.12 -18.12 4.05
N ALA A 162 -3.14 -18.86 3.53
CA ALA A 162 -2.95 -19.02 2.08
C ALA A 162 -4.13 -19.75 1.42
N LEU A 163 -4.73 -20.75 2.08
CA LEU A 163 -5.91 -21.44 1.60
C LEU A 163 -7.13 -20.52 1.56
N VAL A 164 -7.33 -19.68 2.59
CA VAL A 164 -8.40 -18.66 2.60
C VAL A 164 -8.23 -17.72 1.42
N VAL A 165 -7.02 -17.19 1.18
CA VAL A 165 -6.72 -16.34 0.02
C VAL A 165 -7.03 -17.08 -1.29
N LEU A 166 -6.60 -18.34 -1.41
CA LEU A 166 -6.86 -19.14 -2.61
C LEU A 166 -8.36 -19.34 -2.85
N VAL A 167 -9.14 -19.62 -1.80
CA VAL A 167 -10.60 -19.76 -1.88
C VAL A 167 -11.24 -18.44 -2.33
N ILE A 168 -10.83 -17.31 -1.75
CA ILE A 168 -11.34 -15.98 -2.13
C ILE A 168 -11.07 -15.68 -3.60
N ILE A 169 -9.85 -15.95 -4.08
CA ILE A 169 -9.48 -15.75 -5.48
C ILE A 169 -10.30 -16.66 -6.40
N LYS A 170 -10.47 -17.94 -6.04
CA LYS A 170 -11.20 -18.90 -6.87
C LYS A 170 -12.70 -18.65 -6.93
N LEU A 171 -13.27 -18.06 -5.89
CA LEU A 171 -14.69 -17.68 -5.83
C LEU A 171 -14.94 -16.23 -6.28
N ASP A 172 -13.93 -15.54 -6.81
CA ASP A 172 -13.99 -14.13 -7.25
C ASP A 172 -14.50 -13.14 -6.17
N MET A 173 -14.23 -13.45 -4.89
CA MET A 173 -14.62 -12.62 -3.73
C MET A 173 -13.57 -11.56 -3.39
N ILE A 174 -12.66 -11.26 -4.31
CA ILE A 174 -11.54 -10.34 -4.10
C ILE A 174 -12.06 -8.97 -3.66
N MET A 175 -11.45 -8.41 -2.62
CA MET A 175 -11.81 -7.12 -2.00
C MET A 175 -13.22 -7.08 -1.37
N CYS A 176 -13.84 -8.21 -1.02
CA CYS A 176 -15.15 -8.24 -0.36
C CYS A 176 -15.23 -7.44 0.96
N TRP A 177 -14.09 -7.20 1.60
CA TRP A 177 -13.90 -6.38 2.81
C TRP A 177 -13.69 -4.88 2.52
N TYR A 178 -13.57 -4.44 1.27
CA TYR A 178 -13.23 -3.04 0.95
C TYR A 178 -14.29 -2.04 1.42
N SER A 179 -15.57 -2.40 1.28
CA SER A 179 -16.69 -1.61 1.79
C SER A 179 -16.98 -1.81 3.28
N LEU A 180 -16.38 -2.81 3.93
CA LEU A 180 -16.56 -3.11 5.35
C LEU A 180 -15.28 -3.77 5.89
N PRO A 181 -14.22 -3.00 6.22
CA PRO A 181 -12.92 -3.50 6.68
C PRO A 181 -13.01 -4.48 7.84
N GLU A 182 -14.05 -4.36 8.66
CA GLU A 182 -14.36 -5.21 9.79
C GLU A 182 -14.50 -6.69 9.40
N LEU A 183 -14.86 -6.97 8.12
CA LEU A 183 -14.91 -8.34 7.57
C LEU A 183 -13.53 -9.01 7.53
N ALA A 184 -12.43 -8.26 7.58
CA ALA A 184 -11.09 -8.85 7.64
C ALA A 184 -10.89 -9.72 8.88
N PHE A 185 -11.53 -9.37 10.01
CA PHE A 185 -11.45 -10.17 11.23
C PHE A 185 -12.07 -11.56 11.07
N PRO A 186 -13.38 -11.72 10.78
CA PRO A 186 -13.98 -13.04 10.62
C PRO A 186 -13.48 -13.80 9.38
N LEU A 187 -13.02 -13.10 8.34
CA LEU A 187 -12.55 -13.73 7.10
C LEU A 187 -11.12 -14.27 7.18
N TYR A 188 -10.17 -13.51 7.73
CA TYR A 188 -8.76 -13.93 7.80
C TYR A 188 -8.29 -14.20 9.22
N ILE A 189 -8.54 -13.30 10.19
CA ILE A 189 -7.98 -13.44 11.54
C ILE A 189 -8.61 -14.64 12.27
N PHE A 190 -9.92 -14.77 12.24
CA PHE A 190 -10.65 -15.82 12.96
C PHE A 190 -10.25 -17.25 12.56
N PRO A 191 -10.17 -17.64 11.27
CA PRO A 191 -9.69 -18.98 10.92
C PRO A 191 -8.23 -19.22 11.33
N LEU A 192 -7.38 -18.19 11.33
CA LEU A 192 -6.01 -18.30 11.84
C LEU A 192 -5.97 -18.55 13.35
N LEU A 193 -6.86 -17.89 14.12
CA LEU A 193 -7.01 -18.10 15.56
C LEU A 193 -7.49 -19.53 15.87
N ILE A 194 -8.48 -20.03 15.13
CA ILE A 194 -8.98 -21.40 15.26
C ILE A 194 -7.84 -22.39 15.00
N ALA A 195 -7.10 -22.20 13.90
CA ALA A 195 -5.97 -23.06 13.54
C ALA A 195 -4.88 -23.03 14.61
N GLY A 196 -4.45 -21.84 15.07
CA GLY A 196 -3.43 -21.70 16.11
C GLY A 196 -3.84 -22.35 17.44
N CYS A 197 -5.09 -22.15 17.88
CA CYS A 197 -5.63 -22.79 19.08
C CYS A 197 -5.72 -24.31 18.93
N ALA A 198 -6.16 -24.80 17.76
CA ALA A 198 -6.25 -26.22 17.48
C ALA A 198 -4.86 -26.89 17.51
N THR A 199 -3.86 -26.28 16.87
CA THR A 199 -2.49 -26.79 16.87
C THR A 199 -1.92 -26.87 18.27
N HIS A 200 -2.04 -25.80 19.07
CA HIS A 200 -1.55 -25.81 20.46
C HIS A 200 -2.34 -26.79 21.36
N SER A 201 -3.64 -26.97 21.12
CA SER A 201 -4.45 -27.99 21.82
C SER A 201 -3.97 -29.41 21.51
N VAL A 202 -3.63 -29.72 20.26
CA VAL A 202 -3.06 -31.02 19.87
C VAL A 202 -1.67 -31.22 20.49
N LEU A 203 -0.81 -30.20 20.45
CA LEU A 203 0.54 -30.26 21.04
C LEU A 203 0.50 -30.46 22.55
N ALA A 204 -0.42 -29.80 23.25
CA ALA A 204 -0.66 -29.97 24.68
C ALA A 204 -1.09 -31.40 25.05
N GLN A 205 -1.73 -32.13 24.13
CA GLN A 205 -2.10 -33.53 24.35
C GLN A 205 -0.95 -34.50 24.08
N LEU A 206 -0.14 -34.23 23.06
CA LEU A 206 0.98 -35.10 22.65
C LEU A 206 2.12 -35.07 23.66
N HIS A 207 2.34 -33.95 24.32
CA HIS A 207 3.40 -33.78 25.30
C HIS A 207 2.75 -33.41 26.63
N LYS A 208 2.67 -34.33 27.59
CA LYS A 208 2.29 -33.99 28.97
C LYS A 208 3.54 -33.95 29.84
N LYS A 209 3.98 -32.75 30.22
CA LYS A 209 5.10 -32.53 31.13
C LYS A 209 4.72 -31.54 32.23
N PRO A 210 5.38 -31.58 33.41
CA PRO A 210 5.21 -30.53 34.41
C PRO A 210 5.71 -29.19 33.85
N ASN A 211 5.10 -28.09 34.32
CA ASN A 211 5.49 -26.71 34.00
C ASN A 211 5.42 -26.30 32.52
N GLN A 212 4.70 -27.02 31.66
CA GLN A 212 4.63 -26.70 30.22
C GLN A 212 4.12 -25.29 29.92
N GLU A 213 3.13 -24.83 30.67
CA GLU A 213 2.62 -23.46 30.56
C GLU A 213 3.76 -22.43 30.70
N MET A 214 4.62 -22.61 31.69
CA MET A 214 5.74 -21.70 31.94
C MET A 214 6.79 -21.79 30.83
N VAL A 215 7.08 -23.00 30.32
CA VAL A 215 8.02 -23.17 29.20
C VAL A 215 7.51 -22.47 27.93
N HIS A 216 6.22 -22.61 27.62
CA HIS A 216 5.62 -21.96 26.45
C HIS A 216 5.53 -20.43 26.61
N PHE A 217 5.23 -19.95 27.82
CA PHE A 217 5.29 -18.53 28.14
C PHE A 217 6.71 -17.97 27.95
N ASP A 218 7.72 -18.65 28.49
CA ASP A 218 9.12 -18.23 28.38
C ASP A 218 9.66 -18.32 26.95
N SER A 219 9.22 -19.30 26.15
CA SER A 219 9.59 -19.37 24.72
C SER A 219 9.01 -18.21 23.92
N VAL A 220 7.78 -17.79 24.17
CA VAL A 220 7.19 -16.60 23.52
C VAL A 220 7.96 -15.35 23.92
N LEU A 221 8.21 -15.17 25.22
CA LEU A 221 8.93 -14.01 25.73
C LEU A 221 10.35 -13.93 25.16
N LEU A 222 11.04 -15.07 25.03
CA LEU A 222 12.33 -15.17 24.37
C LEU A 222 12.27 -14.83 22.88
N LEU A 223 11.29 -15.38 22.14
CA LEU A 223 11.10 -15.08 20.72
C LEU A 223 10.88 -13.58 20.48
N LEU A 224 9.96 -12.96 21.25
CA LEU A 224 9.70 -11.53 21.18
C LEU A 224 10.95 -10.70 21.55
N SER A 225 11.72 -11.13 22.54
CA SER A 225 12.97 -10.46 22.95
C SER A 225 14.08 -10.56 21.90
N ILE A 226 14.19 -11.70 21.21
CA ILE A 226 15.13 -11.88 20.09
C ILE A 226 14.72 -10.95 18.94
N LEU A 227 13.44 -10.95 18.55
CA LEU A 227 12.94 -10.06 17.51
C LEU A 227 13.14 -8.59 17.88
N LEU A 228 12.90 -8.22 19.15
CA LEU A 228 13.13 -6.88 19.69
C LEU A 228 14.61 -6.49 19.56
N ALA A 229 15.53 -7.36 19.97
CA ALA A 229 16.97 -7.10 19.89
C ALA A 229 17.45 -6.97 18.44
N LEU A 230 16.96 -7.83 17.53
CA LEU A 230 17.29 -7.80 16.11
C LEU A 230 16.74 -6.54 15.42
N ALA A 231 15.48 -6.17 15.68
CA ALA A 231 14.88 -4.95 15.14
C ALA A 231 15.60 -3.69 15.66
N THR A 232 15.99 -3.69 16.94
CA THR A 232 16.78 -2.60 17.54
C THR A 232 18.16 -2.50 16.91
N PHE A 233 18.84 -3.64 16.67
CA PHE A 233 20.13 -3.68 15.99
C PHE A 233 20.05 -3.19 14.55
N ALA A 234 18.96 -3.52 13.84
CA ALA A 234 18.67 -3.02 12.50
C ALA A 234 18.29 -1.53 12.45
N GLY A 235 18.20 -0.84 13.60
CA GLY A 235 17.87 0.58 13.68
C GLY A 235 16.40 0.89 13.42
N ILE A 236 15.50 -0.08 13.57
CA ILE A 236 14.06 0.07 13.33
C ILE A 236 13.41 0.71 14.57
N ALA A 237 12.86 1.92 14.44
CA ALA A 237 12.20 2.64 15.53
C ALA A 237 10.87 1.97 15.96
N ALA A 238 10.19 1.28 15.05
CA ALA A 238 9.03 0.42 15.32
C ALA A 238 9.35 -0.77 16.24
N ALA A 239 10.62 -1.03 16.59
CA ALA A 239 10.98 -2.01 17.63
C ALA A 239 10.29 -1.71 18.98
N SER A 240 9.89 -0.46 19.23
CA SER A 240 9.05 -0.07 20.38
C SER A 240 7.72 -0.84 20.48
N PHE A 241 7.15 -1.29 19.36
CA PHE A 241 5.97 -2.16 19.36
C PHE A 241 6.26 -3.51 20.05
N LEU A 242 7.41 -4.12 19.71
CA LEU A 242 7.88 -5.38 20.32
C LEU A 242 8.31 -5.19 21.78
N LEU A 243 8.79 -4.00 22.14
CA LEU A 243 9.09 -3.64 23.52
C LEU A 243 7.81 -3.74 24.36
N PHE A 244 6.71 -3.15 23.93
CA PHE A 244 5.44 -3.23 24.68
C PHE A 244 4.92 -4.65 24.83
N ASN A 245 4.95 -5.41 23.73
CA ASN A 245 4.58 -6.82 23.71
C ASN A 245 5.40 -7.66 24.70
N SER A 246 6.66 -7.32 24.94
CA SER A 246 7.54 -8.05 25.87
C SER A 246 7.46 -7.50 27.31
N PHE A 247 7.46 -6.18 27.46
CA PHE A 247 7.56 -5.48 28.74
C PHE A 247 6.34 -5.71 29.63
N PHE A 248 5.13 -5.67 29.06
CA PHE A 248 3.91 -5.89 29.85
C PHE A 248 3.79 -7.34 30.34
N LEU A 249 4.26 -8.32 29.55
CA LEU A 249 4.28 -9.73 29.95
C LEU A 249 5.20 -9.99 31.16
N LEU A 250 6.29 -9.21 31.31
CA LEU A 250 7.22 -9.34 32.45
C LEU A 250 6.56 -9.06 33.82
N PHE A 251 5.44 -8.33 33.87
CA PHE A 251 4.76 -8.03 35.13
C PHE A 251 3.89 -9.18 35.67
N ARG A 252 3.61 -10.21 34.86
CA ARG A 252 2.74 -11.34 35.24
C ARG A 252 3.26 -12.04 36.50
N ASP A 253 4.53 -12.45 36.51
CA ASP A 253 5.09 -13.24 37.62
C ASP A 253 5.34 -12.41 38.89
N PRO A 254 5.83 -11.15 38.81
CA PRO A 254 5.85 -10.23 39.95
C PRO A 254 4.46 -10.03 40.57
N LEU A 255 3.40 -9.90 39.76
CA LEU A 255 2.03 -9.77 40.24
C LEU A 255 1.56 -11.03 40.99
N LEU A 256 1.79 -12.21 40.41
CA LEU A 256 1.46 -13.49 41.07
C LEU A 256 2.21 -13.65 42.40
N TRP A 257 3.50 -13.28 42.43
CA TRP A 257 4.30 -13.29 43.66
C TRP A 257 3.75 -12.34 44.72
N LEU A 258 3.38 -11.12 44.33
CA LEU A 258 2.80 -10.12 45.23
C LEU A 258 1.48 -10.60 45.83
N LEU A 259 0.57 -11.13 45.00
CA LEU A 259 -0.71 -11.68 45.44
C LEU A 259 -0.55 -12.87 46.39
N GLY A 260 0.46 -13.72 46.13
CA GLY A 260 0.83 -14.81 47.05
C GLY A 260 1.37 -14.29 48.39
N LYS A 261 2.23 -13.26 48.37
CA LYS A 261 2.78 -12.63 49.58
C LYS A 261 1.71 -11.95 50.42
N MET A 262 0.72 -11.32 49.78
CA MET A 262 -0.45 -10.73 50.42
C MET A 262 -1.49 -11.75 50.89
N ARG A 263 -1.24 -13.05 50.69
CA ARG A 263 -2.13 -14.18 51.06
C ARG A 263 -3.49 -14.19 50.36
N PHE A 264 -3.66 -13.45 49.26
CA PHE A 264 -4.84 -13.58 48.40
C PHE A 264 -4.85 -14.92 47.64
N ILE A 265 -3.66 -15.47 47.37
CA ILE A 265 -3.48 -16.73 46.65
C ILE A 265 -2.64 -17.67 47.52
N THR A 266 -3.18 -18.86 47.79
CA THR A 266 -2.43 -19.94 48.47
C THR A 266 -1.84 -20.94 47.48
N ARG A 267 -2.44 -21.07 46.28
CA ARG A 267 -1.98 -21.94 45.20
C ARG A 267 -2.21 -21.28 43.84
N ILE A 268 -1.20 -21.39 42.97
CA ILE A 268 -1.32 -20.95 41.57
C ILE A 268 -2.25 -21.92 40.84
N THR A 269 -3.42 -21.43 40.42
CA THR A 269 -4.39 -22.15 39.59
C THR A 269 -4.45 -21.54 38.19
N PRO A 270 -4.96 -22.25 37.16
CA PRO A 270 -5.12 -21.70 35.82
C PRO A 270 -5.97 -20.41 35.78
N GLN A 271 -6.91 -20.26 36.70
CA GLN A 271 -7.73 -19.04 36.83
C GLN A 271 -6.88 -17.83 37.24
N TRP A 272 -5.97 -18.01 38.22
CA TRP A 272 -5.07 -16.95 38.63
C TRP A 272 -4.01 -16.61 37.57
N LEU A 273 -3.54 -17.62 36.82
CA LEU A 273 -2.65 -17.39 35.68
C LEU A 273 -3.34 -16.57 34.60
N LEU A 274 -4.56 -16.94 34.21
CA LEU A 274 -5.37 -16.19 33.25
C LEU A 274 -5.62 -14.76 33.75
N PHE A 275 -6.03 -14.61 35.01
CA PHE A 275 -6.30 -13.29 35.60
C PHE A 275 -5.07 -12.38 35.57
N ALA A 276 -3.93 -12.86 36.09
CA ALA A 276 -2.70 -12.06 36.15
C ALA A 276 -2.21 -11.71 34.74
N GLN A 277 -2.27 -12.66 33.81
CA GLN A 277 -1.87 -12.44 32.43
C GLN A 277 -2.77 -11.42 31.74
N LEU A 278 -4.10 -11.56 31.81
CA LEU A 278 -5.03 -10.60 31.24
C LEU A 278 -4.84 -9.22 31.83
N LEU A 279 -4.70 -9.09 33.16
CA LEU A 279 -4.50 -7.79 33.79
C LEU A 279 -3.23 -7.10 33.29
N CYS A 280 -2.13 -7.85 33.16
CA CYS A 280 -0.87 -7.32 32.65
C CYS A 280 -0.92 -7.04 31.14
N THR A 281 -1.67 -7.81 30.34
CA THR A 281 -1.73 -7.65 28.88
C THR A 281 -2.81 -6.70 28.39
N VAL A 282 -3.79 -6.29 29.21
CA VAL A 282 -4.84 -5.34 28.79
C VAL A 282 -4.28 -4.07 28.11
N PRO A 283 -3.25 -3.39 28.66
CA PRO A 283 -2.70 -2.20 28.01
C PRO A 283 -2.15 -2.49 26.61
N VAL A 284 -1.43 -3.61 26.43
CA VAL A 284 -0.87 -3.97 25.12
C VAL A 284 -1.95 -4.47 24.16
N MET A 285 -2.97 -5.19 24.63
CA MET A 285 -4.10 -5.60 23.78
C MET A 285 -4.86 -4.39 23.23
N ILE A 286 -5.06 -3.34 24.04
CA ILE A 286 -5.68 -2.09 23.58
C ILE A 286 -4.78 -1.39 22.56
N PHE A 287 -3.47 -1.32 22.84
CA PHE A 287 -2.50 -0.69 21.94
C PHE A 287 -2.39 -1.42 20.60
N ASP A 288 -2.34 -2.76 20.61
CA ASP A 288 -2.26 -3.61 19.42
C ASP A 288 -3.55 -3.54 18.61
N ALA A 289 -4.71 -3.59 19.26
CA ALA A 289 -6.01 -3.45 18.59
C ALA A 289 -6.17 -2.07 17.93
N TYR A 290 -5.76 -1.02 18.63
CA TYR A 290 -5.75 0.34 18.07
C TYR A 290 -4.78 0.46 16.88
N SER A 291 -3.56 -0.09 17.02
CA SER A 291 -2.56 -0.10 15.94
C SER A 291 -3.04 -0.90 14.72
N ALA A 292 -3.67 -2.06 14.93
CA ALA A 292 -4.27 -2.86 13.88
C ALA A 292 -5.40 -2.09 13.18
N MET A 293 -6.30 -1.47 13.94
CA MET A 293 -7.37 -0.63 13.38
C MET A 293 -6.80 0.48 12.49
N LEU A 294 -5.80 1.23 12.97
CA LEU A 294 -5.17 2.29 12.17
C LEU A 294 -4.51 1.75 10.89
N LEU A 295 -3.90 0.56 10.97
CA LEU A 295 -3.28 -0.08 9.82
C LEU A 295 -4.33 -0.50 8.78
N PHE A 296 -5.42 -1.13 9.19
CA PHE A 296 -6.52 -1.48 8.28
C PHE A 296 -7.21 -0.23 7.70
N ASP A 297 -7.48 0.79 8.51
CA ASP A 297 -8.06 2.06 8.07
C ASP A 297 -7.23 2.77 6.99
N PHE A 298 -5.91 2.60 7.04
CA PHE A 298 -4.99 3.17 6.07
C PHE A 298 -4.85 2.29 4.82
N VAL A 299 -4.66 0.98 5.01
CA VAL A 299 -4.35 0.05 3.92
C VAL A 299 -5.59 -0.26 3.07
N VAL A 300 -6.77 -0.44 3.67
CA VAL A 300 -7.96 -0.83 2.92
C VAL A 300 -8.30 0.19 1.81
N PRO A 301 -8.41 1.51 2.08
CA PRO A 301 -8.68 2.48 1.02
C PRO A 301 -7.53 2.64 0.02
N LEU A 302 -6.30 2.36 0.45
CA LEU A 302 -5.11 2.37 -0.43
C LEU A 302 -5.23 1.29 -1.50
N THR A 303 -5.70 0.08 -1.17
CA THR A 303 -5.87 -1.01 -2.16
C THR A 303 -6.85 -0.65 -3.28
N GLY A 304 -7.80 0.26 -3.05
CA GLY A 304 -8.69 0.80 -4.08
C GLY A 304 -8.04 1.79 -5.06
N ARG A 305 -6.71 1.97 -4.98
CA ARG A 305 -5.93 2.85 -5.86
C ARG A 305 -4.48 2.39 -6.11
N MET A 306 -4.15 1.13 -5.80
CA MET A 306 -2.80 0.57 -6.02
C MET A 306 -2.63 -0.07 -7.40
N GLY A 307 -3.69 -0.12 -8.22
CA GLY A 307 -3.70 -0.85 -9.49
C GLY A 307 -3.77 -2.36 -9.27
N ALA A 308 -3.35 -3.13 -10.27
CA ALA A 308 -3.48 -4.59 -10.25
C ALA A 308 -2.14 -5.34 -10.08
N ALA A 309 -1.04 -4.62 -9.86
CA ALA A 309 0.27 -5.24 -9.73
C ALA A 309 0.42 -6.08 -8.46
N VAL A 310 -0.21 -5.65 -7.36
CA VAL A 310 -0.12 -6.31 -6.06
C VAL A 310 -1.49 -6.81 -5.65
N ASN A 311 -1.61 -8.11 -5.39
CA ASN A 311 -2.85 -8.71 -4.94
C ASN A 311 -3.18 -8.25 -3.50
N PRO A 312 -4.30 -7.52 -3.29
CA PRO A 312 -4.65 -6.97 -1.98
C PRO A 312 -4.98 -8.06 -0.95
N GLU A 313 -5.37 -9.26 -1.39
CA GLU A 313 -5.65 -10.41 -0.53
C GLU A 313 -4.40 -10.87 0.24
N LEU A 314 -3.22 -10.79 -0.40
CA LEU A 314 -1.95 -11.13 0.25
C LEU A 314 -1.56 -10.11 1.33
N LEU A 315 -1.85 -8.83 1.08
CA LEU A 315 -1.59 -7.75 2.04
C LEU A 315 -2.49 -7.90 3.27
N MET A 316 -3.78 -8.14 3.05
CA MET A 316 -4.75 -8.39 4.13
C MET A 316 -4.42 -9.65 4.92
N MET A 317 -4.00 -10.72 4.24
CA MET A 317 -3.56 -11.94 4.89
C MET A 317 -2.33 -11.70 5.76
N LEU A 318 -1.31 -10.97 5.28
CA LEU A 318 -0.09 -10.68 6.04
C LEU A 318 -0.41 -9.87 7.30
N MET A 319 -1.23 -8.83 7.18
CA MET A 319 -1.66 -8.01 8.33
C MET A 319 -2.48 -8.82 9.33
N SER A 320 -3.40 -9.65 8.84
CA SER A 320 -4.23 -10.54 9.66
C SER A 320 -3.40 -11.61 10.36
N LEU A 321 -2.35 -12.12 9.70
CA LEU A 321 -1.39 -13.05 10.26
C LEU A 321 -0.64 -12.41 11.43
N SER A 322 -0.15 -11.17 11.27
CA SER A 322 0.50 -10.43 12.36
C SER A 322 -0.44 -10.22 13.55
N ALA A 323 -1.70 -9.84 13.31
CA ALA A 323 -2.70 -9.66 14.37
C ALA A 323 -3.03 -10.99 15.09
N ALA A 324 -3.24 -12.08 14.33
CA ALA A 324 -3.50 -13.40 14.89
C ALA A 324 -2.30 -13.93 15.68
N LEU A 325 -1.07 -13.71 15.20
CA LEU A 325 0.17 -14.07 15.88
C LEU A 325 0.29 -13.40 17.25
N CYS A 326 0.03 -12.09 17.34
CA CYS A 326 0.08 -11.37 18.61
C CYS A 326 -0.89 -12.00 19.62
N PHE A 327 -2.14 -12.28 19.21
CA PHE A 327 -3.12 -12.94 20.07
C PHE A 327 -2.66 -14.34 20.50
N ILE A 328 -2.24 -15.19 19.56
CA ILE A 328 -1.81 -16.56 19.86
C ILE A 328 -0.59 -16.55 20.79
N PHE A 329 0.36 -15.64 20.61
CA PHE A 329 1.50 -15.46 21.51
C PHE A 329 1.04 -15.08 22.94
N PHE A 330 0.00 -14.27 23.07
CA PHE A 330 -0.56 -13.92 24.38
C PHE A 330 -1.44 -14.99 25.02
N THR A 331 -1.90 -16.02 24.32
CA THR A 331 -2.87 -16.97 24.91
C THR A 331 -2.43 -18.43 24.86
N ASN A 332 -1.43 -18.79 24.05
CA ASN A 332 -1.08 -20.20 23.82
C ASN A 332 -0.66 -20.94 25.09
N ASN A 333 0.07 -20.30 26.01
CA ASN A 333 0.59 -20.92 27.22
C ASN A 333 -0.54 -21.47 28.09
N LEU A 334 -1.64 -20.71 28.17
CA LEU A 334 -2.83 -21.06 28.93
C LEU A 334 -3.54 -22.30 28.36
N ILE A 335 -3.38 -22.61 27.08
CA ILE A 335 -3.95 -23.81 26.45
C ILE A 335 -3.38 -25.07 27.11
N TYR A 336 -2.10 -25.08 27.47
CA TYR A 336 -1.41 -26.23 28.09
C TYR A 336 -1.87 -26.55 29.52
N VAL A 337 -2.59 -25.63 30.17
CA VAL A 337 -3.19 -25.84 31.51
C VAL A 337 -4.72 -25.87 31.49
N SER A 338 -5.32 -25.68 30.32
CA SER A 338 -6.77 -25.71 30.11
C SER A 338 -7.30 -27.12 29.83
N ARG A 339 -8.63 -27.27 29.86
CA ARG A 339 -9.30 -28.47 29.35
C ARG A 339 -9.16 -28.53 27.82
N ARG A 340 -9.37 -29.72 27.23
CA ARG A 340 -9.34 -29.89 25.77
C ARG A 340 -10.21 -28.86 25.06
N MET A 341 -9.63 -28.19 24.07
CA MET A 341 -10.30 -27.15 23.29
C MET A 341 -11.10 -27.68 22.10
N ASP A 342 -11.32 -29.00 22.01
CA ASP A 342 -11.96 -29.63 20.86
C ASP A 342 -13.38 -29.08 20.61
N TYR A 343 -14.16 -28.84 21.68
CA TYR A 343 -15.51 -28.28 21.57
C TYR A 343 -15.51 -26.82 21.05
N PRO A 344 -14.80 -25.85 21.68
CA PRO A 344 -14.79 -24.48 21.18
C PRO A 344 -14.16 -24.34 19.78
N VAL A 345 -13.15 -25.15 19.44
CA VAL A 345 -12.59 -25.20 18.08
C VAL A 345 -13.63 -25.64 17.06
N LYS A 346 -14.40 -26.71 17.34
CA LYS A 346 -15.50 -27.17 16.48
C LYS A 346 -16.59 -26.11 16.33
N CYS A 347 -16.99 -25.46 17.43
CA CYS A 347 -17.94 -24.34 17.38
C CYS A 347 -17.41 -23.18 16.52
N GLY A 348 -16.13 -22.82 16.67
CA GLY A 348 -15.48 -21.81 15.85
C GLY A 348 -15.50 -22.16 14.35
N LEU A 349 -15.22 -23.41 13.99
CA LEU A 349 -15.29 -23.87 12.60
C LEU A 349 -16.70 -23.78 12.01
N VAL A 350 -17.73 -24.15 12.79
CA VAL A 350 -19.13 -24.01 12.37
C VAL A 350 -19.49 -22.54 12.17
N LEU A 351 -19.12 -21.67 13.11
CA LEU A 351 -19.35 -20.22 13.00
C LEU A 351 -18.64 -19.60 11.80
N TYR A 352 -17.38 -19.97 11.55
CA TYR A 352 -16.63 -19.53 10.38
C TYR A 352 -17.30 -19.99 9.08
N SER A 353 -17.74 -21.25 9.03
CA SER A 353 -18.42 -21.81 7.85
C SER A 353 -19.75 -21.10 7.57
N LEU A 354 -20.55 -20.84 8.61
CA LEU A 354 -21.80 -20.08 8.49
C LEU A 354 -21.54 -18.65 8.04
N PHE A 355 -20.55 -17.98 8.64
CA PHE A 355 -20.13 -16.63 8.23
C PHE A 355 -19.71 -16.61 6.76
N PHE A 356 -18.88 -17.57 6.33
CA PHE A 356 -18.41 -17.65 4.96
C PHE A 356 -19.54 -17.87 3.96
N ILE A 357 -20.50 -18.75 4.28
CA ILE A 357 -21.70 -18.97 3.47
C ILE A 357 -22.53 -17.68 3.36
N ILE A 358 -22.74 -16.98 4.48
CA ILE A 358 -23.46 -15.69 4.47
C ILE A 358 -22.72 -14.67 3.61
N LEU A 359 -21.39 -14.57 3.75
CA LEU A 359 -20.57 -13.63 3.00
C LEU A 359 -20.64 -13.90 1.50
N PHE A 360 -20.57 -15.18 1.10
CA PHE A 360 -20.61 -15.60 -0.31
C PHE A 360 -22.00 -15.46 -0.93
N CYS A 361 -23.06 -15.82 -0.21
CA CYS A 361 -24.42 -15.88 -0.75
C CYS A 361 -25.20 -14.56 -0.65
N THR A 362 -24.66 -13.52 0.00
CA THR A 362 -25.38 -12.25 0.23
C THR A 362 -24.61 -11.03 -0.28
N SER A 363 -25.28 -9.88 -0.32
CA SER A 363 -24.64 -8.59 -0.64
C SER A 363 -23.64 -8.12 0.41
N LEU A 364 -23.46 -8.85 1.52
CA LEU A 364 -22.44 -8.57 2.50
C LEU A 364 -21.05 -8.57 1.86
N GLY A 365 -20.76 -9.54 0.99
CA GLY A 365 -19.48 -9.70 0.31
C GLY A 365 -19.27 -8.79 -0.91
N TRP A 366 -20.18 -7.87 -1.22
CA TRP A 366 -19.97 -6.93 -2.32
C TRP A 366 -18.85 -5.94 -1.99
N PRO A 367 -17.83 -5.81 -2.87
CA PRO A 367 -16.63 -5.04 -2.57
C PRO A 367 -16.94 -3.53 -2.48
N TYR A 368 -17.86 -3.03 -3.30
CA TYR A 368 -18.16 -1.60 -3.40
C TYR A 368 -19.61 -1.31 -2.98
N LYS A 369 -19.77 -0.28 -2.15
CA LYS A 369 -21.09 0.18 -1.65
C LYS A 369 -21.13 1.69 -1.64
N TYR A 370 -22.21 2.25 -2.16
CA TYR A 370 -22.47 3.68 -2.08
C TYR A 370 -23.54 3.97 -1.03
N THR A 371 -23.20 4.87 -0.12
CA THR A 371 -24.15 5.58 0.75
C THR A 371 -23.71 7.04 0.79
N GLU A 372 -24.63 7.97 1.00
CA GLU A 372 -24.28 9.39 1.12
C GLU A 372 -23.43 9.68 2.37
N GLU A 373 -23.51 8.83 3.39
CA GLU A 373 -22.78 8.97 4.66
C GLU A 373 -21.36 8.39 4.56
N SER A 374 -21.19 7.25 3.88
CA SER A 374 -19.89 6.59 3.69
C SER A 374 -19.77 6.06 2.25
N PRO A 375 -19.33 6.90 1.29
CA PRO A 375 -19.10 6.47 -0.07
C PRO A 375 -17.85 5.58 -0.16
N ARG A 376 -18.05 4.26 -0.29
CA ARG A 376 -16.98 3.25 -0.41
C ARG A 376 -17.01 2.65 -1.82
N VAL A 377 -16.64 3.48 -2.77
CA VAL A 377 -16.81 3.22 -4.21
C VAL A 377 -15.50 2.81 -4.90
N ARG A 378 -15.63 2.17 -6.06
CA ARG A 378 -14.55 1.95 -7.03
C ARG A 378 -14.19 3.26 -7.73
N ARG A 379 -12.94 3.37 -8.20
CA ARG A 379 -12.44 4.54 -8.92
C ARG A 379 -12.03 4.19 -10.35
N ILE A 380 -12.47 5.00 -11.30
CA ILE A 380 -12.01 4.94 -12.68
C ILE A 380 -11.43 6.29 -13.12
N VAL A 381 -10.49 6.22 -14.07
CA VAL A 381 -10.04 7.36 -14.87
C VAL A 381 -10.63 7.18 -16.26
N ALA A 382 -11.28 8.22 -16.78
CA ALA A 382 -11.93 8.22 -18.08
C ALA A 382 -11.49 9.43 -18.90
N LEU A 383 -10.72 9.22 -19.98
CA LEU A 383 -10.23 10.28 -20.84
C LEU A 383 -10.88 10.20 -22.21
N ASP A 384 -11.68 11.21 -22.56
CA ASP A 384 -12.17 11.39 -23.94
C ASP A 384 -11.02 11.89 -24.80
N THR A 385 -10.49 10.99 -25.63
CA THR A 385 -9.15 11.13 -26.20
C THR A 385 -9.20 11.19 -27.71
N LYS A 386 -8.55 12.21 -28.26
CA LYS A 386 -8.14 12.24 -29.66
C LYS A 386 -6.70 11.74 -29.80
N ARG A 387 -6.48 10.69 -30.58
CA ARG A 387 -5.15 10.15 -30.90
C ARG A 387 -4.81 10.40 -32.36
N SER A 388 -3.62 10.96 -32.61
CA SER A 388 -3.07 11.16 -33.96
C SER A 388 -1.73 10.45 -34.07
N ILE A 389 -1.59 9.50 -35.01
CA ILE A 389 -0.35 8.73 -35.20
C ILE A 389 0.28 9.08 -36.54
N TYR A 390 1.48 9.66 -36.49
CA TYR A 390 2.30 10.01 -37.64
C TYR A 390 3.41 8.97 -37.81
N SER A 391 3.27 8.13 -38.83
CA SER A 391 4.29 7.15 -39.21
C SER A 391 5.57 7.86 -39.70
N PHE A 392 6.70 7.15 -39.64
CA PHE A 392 7.98 7.65 -40.13
C PHE A 392 7.88 8.14 -41.59
N LYS A 393 8.38 9.36 -41.85
CA LYS A 393 8.30 10.07 -43.14
C LYS A 393 6.89 10.38 -43.67
N SER A 394 5.83 10.11 -42.90
CA SER A 394 4.46 10.45 -43.28
C SER A 394 4.00 11.73 -42.61
N ASN A 395 3.51 12.68 -43.40
CA ASN A 395 2.76 13.83 -42.89
C ASN A 395 1.26 13.51 -42.70
N ILE A 396 0.82 12.32 -43.10
CA ILE A 396 -0.56 11.85 -42.93
C ILE A 396 -0.65 11.12 -41.59
N SER A 397 -1.56 11.59 -40.74
CA SER A 397 -1.88 10.94 -39.46
C SER A 397 -3.05 9.98 -39.58
N VAL A 398 -2.95 8.82 -38.93
CA VAL A 398 -4.13 8.03 -38.57
C VAL A 398 -4.75 8.68 -37.33
N GLN A 399 -6.01 9.10 -37.45
CA GLN A 399 -6.75 9.72 -36.35
C GLN A 399 -7.76 8.74 -35.77
N GLU A 400 -7.79 8.64 -34.44
CA GLU A 400 -8.73 7.82 -33.71
C GLU A 400 -9.29 8.62 -32.54
N HIS A 401 -10.59 8.51 -32.32
CA HIS A 401 -11.25 9.10 -31.15
C HIS A 401 -11.79 7.95 -30.30
N ALA A 402 -11.45 7.97 -29.01
CA ALA A 402 -11.85 6.93 -28.11
C ALA A 402 -11.92 7.42 -26.66
N LEU A 403 -12.76 6.75 -25.89
CA LEU A 403 -12.76 6.84 -24.44
C LEU A 403 -11.69 5.87 -23.91
N PHE A 404 -10.62 6.42 -23.36
CA PHE A 404 -9.62 5.67 -22.62
C PHE A 404 -10.09 5.50 -21.18
N ILE A 405 -10.28 4.24 -20.74
CA ILE A 405 -10.71 3.94 -19.38
C ILE A 405 -9.66 3.11 -18.66
N GLN A 406 -9.35 3.51 -17.44
CA GLN A 406 -8.47 2.78 -16.53
C GLN A 406 -9.14 2.65 -15.16
N THR A 407 -9.09 1.47 -14.57
CA THR A 407 -9.54 1.23 -13.19
C THR A 407 -8.37 1.36 -12.23
N LEU A 408 -8.60 1.94 -11.05
CA LEU A 408 -7.52 2.14 -10.08
C LEU A 408 -7.36 1.00 -9.06
N ASP A 409 -8.32 0.08 -8.99
CA ASP A 409 -8.31 -1.05 -8.07
C ASP A 409 -7.91 -2.38 -8.75
N TYR A 410 -7.58 -3.37 -7.92
CA TYR A 410 -7.07 -4.67 -8.36
C TYR A 410 -8.07 -5.48 -9.19
N ARG A 411 -9.39 -5.33 -8.98
CA ARG A 411 -10.40 -6.10 -9.73
C ARG A 411 -10.39 -5.74 -11.22
N GLY A 412 -9.80 -4.60 -11.58
CA GLY A 412 -9.50 -4.28 -12.96
C GLY A 412 -10.73 -4.02 -13.83
N ILE A 413 -10.50 -3.86 -15.12
CA ILE A 413 -11.52 -3.42 -16.04
C ILE A 413 -12.63 -4.45 -16.35
N THR A 414 -12.45 -5.71 -15.98
CA THR A 414 -13.45 -6.79 -16.12
C THR A 414 -14.72 -6.52 -15.31
N ASP A 415 -14.61 -5.71 -14.26
CA ASP A 415 -15.74 -5.29 -13.43
C ASP A 415 -16.29 -3.91 -13.78
N LEU A 416 -16.04 -3.41 -14.99
CA LEU A 416 -16.86 -2.32 -15.50
C LEU A 416 -18.31 -2.81 -15.65
N PRO A 417 -19.30 -1.95 -15.36
CA PRO A 417 -20.68 -2.28 -15.61
C PRO A 417 -20.95 -2.51 -17.09
N GLU A 418 -21.81 -3.48 -17.39
CA GLU A 418 -22.31 -3.68 -18.75
C GLU A 418 -23.20 -2.51 -19.14
N HIS A 419 -22.73 -1.71 -20.09
CA HIS A 419 -23.46 -0.61 -20.69
C HIS A 419 -22.90 -0.37 -22.08
N THR A 420 -23.74 -0.07 -23.08
CA THR A 420 -23.32 0.14 -24.48
C THR A 420 -22.12 1.09 -24.63
N PHE A 421 -22.04 2.09 -23.75
CA PHE A 421 -20.97 3.08 -23.67
C PHE A 421 -19.64 2.57 -23.06
N LEU A 422 -19.68 1.52 -22.24
CA LEU A 422 -18.57 0.96 -21.47
C LEU A 422 -18.14 -0.44 -21.96
N THR A 423 -18.98 -1.12 -22.75
CA THR A 423 -18.68 -2.41 -23.37
C THR A 423 -17.85 -2.23 -24.64
N GLY A 424 -16.54 -2.05 -24.46
CA GLY A 424 -15.53 -2.40 -25.46
C GLY A 424 -14.89 -3.73 -25.05
N ASN A 425 -15.09 -4.80 -25.81
CA ASN A 425 -14.64 -6.14 -25.41
C ASN A 425 -13.14 -6.41 -25.65
N SER A 426 -12.42 -5.53 -26.35
CA SER A 426 -11.01 -5.76 -26.69
C SER A 426 -10.06 -4.95 -25.81
N GLU A 427 -9.07 -5.64 -25.25
CA GLU A 427 -7.86 -5.01 -24.70
C GLU A 427 -7.14 -4.18 -25.79
N PRO A 428 -6.45 -3.08 -25.44
CA PRO A 428 -5.62 -2.36 -26.41
C PRO A 428 -4.55 -3.29 -27.00
N ASN A 429 -4.41 -3.28 -28.33
CA ASN A 429 -3.40 -4.09 -29.01
C ASN A 429 -2.02 -3.44 -28.90
N CYS A 430 -1.21 -3.95 -27.98
CA CYS A 430 0.14 -3.45 -27.69
C CYS A 430 1.27 -4.36 -28.22
N SER A 431 0.95 -5.42 -28.98
CA SER A 431 1.90 -6.50 -29.28
C SER A 431 3.11 -6.07 -30.12
N ASN A 432 2.94 -5.07 -30.97
CA ASN A 432 4.00 -4.55 -31.87
C ASN A 432 4.41 -3.10 -31.52
N ILE A 433 4.22 -2.69 -30.26
CA ILE A 433 4.51 -1.34 -29.81
C ILE A 433 5.64 -1.40 -28.77
N LYS A 434 6.76 -0.71 -29.04
CA LYS A 434 7.90 -0.63 -28.12
C LYS A 434 7.64 0.33 -26.94
N ASP A 435 6.72 1.29 -27.12
CA ASP A 435 6.24 2.16 -26.04
C ASP A 435 5.57 1.33 -24.94
N GLU A 436 6.14 1.38 -23.73
CA GLU A 436 5.64 0.66 -22.53
C GLU A 436 4.22 1.11 -22.13
N TYR A 437 3.80 2.30 -22.56
CA TYR A 437 2.46 2.85 -22.35
C TYR A 437 1.52 2.64 -23.54
N CYS A 438 1.97 1.91 -24.58
CA CYS A 438 1.14 1.49 -25.70
C CYS A 438 0.48 2.63 -26.48
N ARG A 439 1.12 3.81 -26.58
CA ARG A 439 0.56 4.99 -27.26
C ARG A 439 -0.81 5.41 -26.71
N LEU A 440 -1.00 5.26 -25.41
CA LEU A 440 -2.21 5.65 -24.67
C LEU A 440 -1.94 6.90 -23.83
N PRO A 441 -2.95 7.75 -23.55
CA PRO A 441 -2.76 9.02 -22.84
C PRO A 441 -2.59 8.81 -21.33
N TYR A 442 -1.48 8.22 -20.89
CA TYR A 442 -1.20 8.06 -19.46
C TYR A 442 -0.88 9.41 -18.82
N TYR A 443 -1.59 9.73 -17.73
CA TYR A 443 -1.36 10.95 -16.97
C TYR A 443 -0.09 10.89 -16.10
N THR A 444 0.24 9.71 -15.57
CA THR A 444 1.40 9.52 -14.66
C THR A 444 2.25 8.31 -15.07
N ALA A 445 3.50 8.29 -14.60
CA ALA A 445 4.51 7.28 -14.92
C ALA A 445 4.30 5.94 -14.17
N VAL A 446 3.11 5.34 -14.29
CA VAL A 446 2.65 4.24 -13.42
C VAL A 446 2.20 3.00 -14.20
N HIS A 447 2.68 2.79 -15.42
CA HIS A 447 2.28 1.65 -16.26
C HIS A 447 2.55 0.27 -15.62
N GLN A 448 3.48 0.18 -14.67
CA GLN A 448 3.75 -1.07 -13.94
C GLN A 448 2.61 -1.43 -12.98
N LEU A 449 2.00 -0.42 -12.35
CA LEU A 449 0.84 -0.57 -11.46
C LEU A 449 -0.47 -0.68 -12.25
N PHE A 450 -0.56 0.06 -13.36
CA PHE A 450 -1.70 0.11 -14.25
C PHE A 450 -1.27 -0.25 -15.68
N PRO A 451 -1.12 -1.55 -16.00
CA PRO A 451 -0.65 -1.96 -17.32
C PRO A 451 -1.66 -1.64 -18.42
N PRO A 452 -1.22 -1.26 -19.64
CA PRO A 452 -2.09 -0.98 -20.78
C PRO A 452 -3.12 -2.08 -21.08
N ARG A 453 -2.77 -3.35 -20.89
CA ARG A 453 -3.68 -4.50 -21.13
C ARG A 453 -4.91 -4.49 -20.22
N GLN A 454 -4.81 -3.86 -19.05
CA GLN A 454 -5.92 -3.72 -18.10
C GLN A 454 -6.71 -2.42 -18.25
N SER A 455 -6.50 -1.70 -19.36
CA SER A 455 -7.30 -0.54 -19.73
C SER A 455 -8.28 -0.88 -20.86
N ARG A 456 -9.10 0.10 -21.25
CA ARG A 456 -9.98 0.02 -22.43
C ARG A 456 -9.77 1.23 -23.32
N TRP A 457 -9.84 0.98 -24.61
CA TRP A 457 -9.86 1.97 -25.67
C TRP A 457 -11.17 1.78 -26.43
N ILE A 458 -12.18 2.59 -26.10
CA ILE A 458 -13.55 2.43 -26.62
C ILE A 458 -13.77 3.47 -27.72
N PRO A 459 -13.87 3.11 -29.01
CA PRO A 459 -14.07 4.06 -30.08
C PRO A 459 -15.30 4.94 -29.88
N LEU A 460 -15.17 6.24 -30.13
CA LEU A 460 -16.25 7.22 -30.02
C LEU A 460 -16.61 7.80 -31.40
N PRO A 461 -17.90 8.07 -31.66
CA PRO A 461 -18.34 8.65 -32.93
C PRO A 461 -18.04 10.15 -33.05
N GLY A 462 -17.92 10.86 -31.92
CA GLY A 462 -17.70 12.31 -31.86
C GLY A 462 -16.24 12.68 -31.58
N GLN A 463 -15.86 13.92 -31.89
CA GLN A 463 -14.56 14.49 -31.56
C GLN A 463 -14.69 15.43 -30.36
N PRO A 464 -13.83 15.32 -29.33
CA PRO A 464 -13.80 16.28 -28.24
C PRO A 464 -13.23 17.63 -28.70
N LEU A 465 -13.70 18.72 -28.08
CA LEU A 465 -13.13 20.05 -28.29
C LEU A 465 -11.74 20.12 -27.63
N ILE A 466 -10.70 20.23 -28.45
CA ILE A 466 -9.33 20.45 -27.97
C ILE A 466 -9.02 21.95 -28.05
N ALA A 467 -8.94 22.62 -26.91
CA ALA A 467 -8.75 24.07 -26.83
C ALA A 467 -7.41 24.54 -27.42
N SER A 468 -6.34 23.77 -27.18
CA SER A 468 -4.98 24.06 -27.62
C SER A 468 -4.33 22.78 -28.15
N PRO A 469 -4.51 22.44 -29.44
CA PRO A 469 -3.99 21.19 -30.01
C PRO A 469 -2.47 21.12 -29.99
N ILE A 470 -1.93 19.93 -29.71
CA ILE A 470 -0.48 19.69 -29.70
C ILE A 470 0.06 19.70 -31.12
N LYS A 471 1.19 20.39 -31.30
CA LYS A 471 2.04 20.23 -32.49
C LYS A 471 3.46 19.89 -32.04
N VAL A 472 3.98 18.79 -32.57
CA VAL A 472 5.37 18.37 -32.35
C VAL A 472 6.12 18.54 -33.66
N SER A 473 7.23 19.25 -33.61
CA SER A 473 8.15 19.39 -34.74
C SER A 473 9.55 18.97 -34.32
N ASN A 474 10.21 18.20 -35.19
CA ASN A 474 11.64 17.96 -35.10
C ASN A 474 12.33 19.00 -35.98
N VAL A 475 13.12 19.85 -35.34
CA VAL A 475 13.76 20.99 -35.98
C VAL A 475 15.06 20.58 -36.67
N GLU A 476 15.79 19.62 -36.10
CA GLU A 476 17.12 19.23 -36.61
C GLU A 476 17.58 17.87 -36.08
N LYS A 477 18.17 17.03 -36.96
CA LYS A 477 18.93 15.84 -36.59
C LYS A 477 20.43 16.10 -36.83
N GLN A 478 21.22 16.13 -35.77
CA GLN A 478 22.65 16.44 -35.83
C GLN A 478 23.48 15.26 -35.31
N LEU A 479 24.39 14.74 -36.14
CA LEU A 479 25.36 13.74 -35.70
C LEU A 479 26.47 14.43 -34.91
N LEU A 480 26.59 14.15 -33.61
CA LEU A 480 27.61 14.74 -32.74
C LEU A 480 28.93 13.96 -32.81
N SER A 481 28.83 12.64 -32.90
CA SER A 481 29.97 11.73 -33.03
C SER A 481 29.56 10.50 -33.84
N LYS A 482 30.52 9.60 -34.15
CA LYS A 482 30.22 8.34 -34.85
C LYS A 482 29.18 7.46 -34.14
N SER A 483 28.89 7.71 -32.87
CA SER A 483 27.96 6.92 -32.05
C SER A 483 26.84 7.73 -31.40
N GLU A 484 26.79 9.05 -31.57
CA GLU A 484 25.83 9.93 -30.88
C GLU A 484 25.06 10.83 -31.86
N LEU A 485 23.74 10.80 -31.72
CA LEU A 485 22.78 11.53 -32.54
C LEU A 485 21.95 12.47 -31.67
N ARG A 486 21.98 13.76 -31.95
CA ARG A 486 21.14 14.77 -31.30
C ARG A 486 19.89 15.07 -32.12
N LEU A 487 18.74 15.11 -31.45
CA LEU A 487 17.46 15.56 -32.01
C LEU A 487 16.96 16.77 -31.23
N ASN A 488 16.55 17.82 -31.95
CA ASN A 488 15.97 19.03 -31.37
C ASN A 488 14.46 19.07 -31.62
N PHE A 489 13.68 19.25 -30.56
CA PHE A 489 12.22 19.23 -30.62
C PHE A 489 11.62 20.55 -30.15
N THR A 490 10.54 20.94 -30.81
CA THR A 490 9.67 22.04 -30.42
C THR A 490 8.25 21.53 -30.29
N ILE A 491 7.68 21.65 -29.09
CA ILE A 491 6.27 21.37 -28.80
C ILE A 491 5.54 22.68 -28.59
N SER A 492 4.49 22.91 -29.37
CA SER A 492 3.54 24.02 -29.18
C SER A 492 2.13 23.50 -28.86
N GLY A 493 1.33 24.35 -28.22
CA GLY A 493 -0.01 24.00 -27.75
C GLY A 493 -0.02 23.21 -26.44
N GLY A 494 -1.12 22.50 -26.17
CA GLY A 494 -1.35 21.73 -24.95
C GLY A 494 -1.83 22.55 -23.75
N ALA A 495 -2.26 21.84 -22.71
CA ALA A 495 -2.69 22.35 -21.41
C ALA A 495 -1.54 22.38 -20.40
N ASP A 496 -1.84 22.74 -19.14
CA ASP A 496 -0.89 22.84 -18.01
C ASP A 496 -0.30 21.49 -17.56
N LYS A 497 -0.88 20.37 -18.00
CA LYS A 497 -0.40 19.01 -17.72
C LYS A 497 -0.16 18.27 -19.03
N MET A 498 1.09 17.93 -19.31
CA MET A 498 1.47 17.09 -20.46
C MET A 498 2.36 15.93 -20.02
N SER A 499 2.19 14.78 -20.67
CA SER A 499 3.06 13.62 -20.53
C SER A 499 3.73 13.29 -21.86
N LEU A 500 5.02 12.98 -21.81
CA LEU A 500 5.81 12.57 -22.96
C LEU A 500 6.31 11.14 -22.71
N HIS A 501 6.10 10.26 -23.68
CA HIS A 501 6.71 8.95 -23.75
C HIS A 501 7.81 9.02 -24.80
N VAL A 502 9.05 8.83 -24.35
CA VAL A 502 10.24 8.90 -25.20
C VAL A 502 10.79 7.49 -25.32
N THR A 503 10.63 6.87 -26.50
CA THR A 503 10.97 5.47 -26.75
C THR A 503 12.04 5.39 -27.83
N PRO A 504 13.32 5.20 -27.47
CA PRO A 504 14.38 4.92 -28.43
C PRO A 504 14.05 3.67 -29.25
N LEU A 505 14.19 3.75 -30.57
CA LEU A 505 13.97 2.63 -31.48
C LEU A 505 15.29 1.92 -31.78
N ASP A 506 15.23 0.71 -32.34
CA ASP A 506 16.38 -0.16 -32.58
C ASP A 506 17.24 -0.39 -31.30
N ASP A 507 18.55 -0.59 -31.46
CA ASP A 507 19.54 -0.74 -30.37
C ASP A 507 20.08 0.62 -29.86
N LEU A 508 19.26 1.67 -29.91
CA LEU A 508 19.61 3.01 -29.42
C LEU A 508 19.19 3.18 -27.95
N GLU A 509 20.01 3.92 -27.22
CA GLU A 509 19.78 4.28 -25.82
C GLU A 509 19.84 5.80 -25.67
N ILE A 510 19.10 6.37 -24.70
CA ILE A 510 19.25 7.79 -24.36
C ILE A 510 20.56 7.97 -23.60
N ASP A 511 21.40 8.88 -24.06
CA ASP A 511 22.65 9.25 -23.38
C ASP A 511 22.47 10.53 -22.56
N SER A 512 21.78 11.54 -23.09
CA SER A 512 21.48 12.78 -22.38
C SER A 512 20.27 13.52 -22.96
N TRP A 513 19.73 14.48 -22.22
CA TRP A 513 18.64 15.37 -22.66
C TRP A 513 18.73 16.73 -21.98
N SER A 514 17.88 17.68 -22.38
CA SER A 514 17.87 19.04 -21.83
C SER A 514 16.95 19.25 -20.62
N PHE A 515 16.21 18.24 -20.15
CA PHE A 515 15.23 18.42 -19.06
C PHE A 515 15.88 18.51 -17.68
N LYS A 516 16.66 17.50 -17.31
CA LYS A 516 17.41 17.39 -16.06
C LYS A 516 18.72 16.66 -16.32
N ASN A 517 19.70 16.80 -15.44
CA ASN A 517 20.91 16.00 -15.50
C ASN A 517 20.54 14.51 -15.55
N PHE A 518 20.87 13.88 -16.67
CA PHE A 518 20.55 12.49 -16.93
C PHE A 518 21.73 11.62 -16.52
N HIS A 519 21.48 10.65 -15.66
CA HIS A 519 22.48 9.68 -15.21
C HIS A 519 21.94 8.28 -15.55
N PRO A 520 22.45 7.64 -16.62
CA PRO A 520 21.94 6.36 -17.11
C PRO A 520 21.88 5.29 -16.01
N ASP A 521 22.83 5.30 -15.07
CA ASP A 521 22.90 4.31 -13.99
C ASP A 521 21.78 4.44 -12.94
N THR A 522 21.24 5.65 -12.75
CA THR A 522 20.12 5.88 -11.80
C THR A 522 18.76 5.50 -12.35
N PHE A 523 18.59 5.53 -13.67
CA PHE A 523 17.39 5.05 -14.33
C PHE A 523 17.67 3.62 -14.78
N SER A 524 17.29 2.64 -13.97
CA SER A 524 17.25 1.22 -14.37
C SER A 524 16.89 1.11 -15.86
N LYS A 525 17.68 0.41 -16.67
CA LYS A 525 17.53 0.38 -18.14
C LYS A 525 16.06 0.16 -18.54
N ARG A 526 15.43 1.16 -19.17
CA ARG A 526 14.01 1.17 -19.58
C ARG A 526 13.88 1.32 -21.08
N ASN A 527 12.82 0.75 -21.65
CA ASN A 527 12.55 0.91 -23.08
C ASN A 527 11.90 2.27 -23.37
N THR A 528 11.18 2.83 -22.40
CA THR A 528 10.47 4.10 -22.53
C THR A 528 10.72 5.00 -21.33
N TYR A 529 11.03 6.27 -21.59
CA TYR A 529 11.20 7.29 -20.57
C TYR A 529 9.95 8.17 -20.52
N PHE A 530 9.41 8.36 -19.32
CA PHE A 530 8.23 9.20 -19.10
C PHE A 530 8.64 10.56 -18.54
N VAL A 531 8.28 11.64 -19.24
CA VAL A 531 8.50 13.01 -18.79
C VAL A 531 7.14 13.66 -18.54
N PHE A 532 6.91 14.11 -17.31
CA PHE A 532 5.72 14.87 -16.96
C PHE A 532 6.06 16.36 -16.94
N LEU A 533 5.48 17.12 -17.87
CA LEU A 533 5.64 18.56 -17.96
C LEU A 533 4.44 19.24 -17.31
N THR A 534 4.72 20.16 -16.40
CA THR A 534 3.70 21.00 -15.80
C THR A 534 4.17 22.45 -15.71
N PHE A 535 3.24 23.39 -15.92
CA PHE A 535 3.47 24.81 -15.68
C PHE A 535 2.32 25.38 -14.84
N GLY A 536 2.58 26.53 -14.22
CA GLY A 536 1.61 27.24 -13.37
C GLY A 536 0.85 28.30 -14.17
N ALA A 537 0.86 29.53 -13.67
CA ALA A 537 0.14 30.65 -14.29
C ALA A 537 0.70 31.06 -15.67
N GLU A 538 2.00 30.93 -15.89
CA GLU A 538 2.66 31.35 -17.13
C GLU A 538 2.72 30.19 -18.12
N ILE A 539 1.95 30.31 -19.20
CA ILE A 539 1.90 29.32 -20.28
C ILE A 539 3.07 29.57 -21.24
N PRO A 540 4.04 28.65 -21.37
CA PRO A 540 5.04 28.76 -22.42
C PRO A 540 4.39 28.54 -23.79
N GLN A 541 4.59 29.48 -24.72
CA GLN A 541 4.07 29.35 -26.09
C GLN A 541 4.67 28.14 -26.82
N GLU A 542 5.96 27.91 -26.59
CA GLU A 542 6.72 26.80 -27.16
C GLU A 542 7.63 26.17 -26.10
N ARG A 543 7.83 24.86 -26.22
CA ARG A 543 8.70 24.08 -25.34
C ARG A 543 9.78 23.44 -26.20
N ASN A 544 10.98 23.99 -26.07
CA ASN A 544 12.16 23.56 -26.82
C ASN A 544 13.03 22.66 -25.94
N PHE A 545 13.37 21.47 -26.44
CA PHE A 545 14.26 20.55 -25.76
C PHE A 545 15.04 19.71 -26.76
N TRP A 546 16.11 19.08 -26.29
CA TRP A 546 16.92 18.19 -27.11
C TRP A 546 17.16 16.86 -26.41
N ILE A 547 17.35 15.81 -27.21
CA ILE A 547 17.65 14.45 -26.77
C ILE A 547 18.85 13.95 -27.57
N VAL A 548 19.81 13.34 -26.88
CA VAL A 548 20.97 12.66 -27.49
C VAL A 548 20.79 11.16 -27.34
N LEU A 549 20.80 10.47 -28.47
CA LEU A 549 20.74 9.01 -28.58
C LEU A 549 22.14 8.47 -28.86
N LYS A 550 22.43 7.30 -28.29
CA LYS A 550 23.70 6.60 -28.45
C LYS A 550 23.50 5.18 -28.92
N LYS A 551 24.34 4.72 -29.85
CA LYS A 551 24.30 3.37 -30.41
C LYS A 551 25.35 2.46 -29.75
N ARG A 552 24.97 1.23 -29.41
CA ARG A 552 25.90 0.21 -28.87
C ARG A 552 26.70 -0.48 -29.98
N GLY A 553 28.03 -0.48 -29.86
CA GLY A 553 28.95 -1.40 -30.56
C GLY A 553 29.30 -1.07 -32.01
N THR A 554 28.37 -0.58 -32.84
CA THR A 554 28.66 -0.17 -34.22
C THR A 554 28.47 1.33 -34.38
N ALA A 555 29.42 2.01 -35.03
CA ALA A 555 29.23 3.40 -35.46
C ALA A 555 27.94 3.49 -36.30
N PHE A 556 27.27 4.64 -36.29
CA PHE A 556 26.37 4.99 -37.38
C PHE A 556 27.20 4.90 -38.67
N SER A 557 27.09 3.79 -39.40
CA SER A 557 27.65 3.67 -40.75
C SER A 557 26.94 4.69 -41.65
N SER A 558 27.46 4.95 -42.84
CA SER A 558 26.97 5.90 -43.85
C SER A 558 25.55 5.63 -44.38
N LEU A 559 24.66 5.04 -43.58
CA LEU A 559 23.21 5.04 -43.73
C LEU A 559 22.68 6.44 -43.41
N ASN A 560 21.88 7.00 -44.31
CA ASN A 560 21.13 8.23 -44.05
C ASN A 560 20.35 8.05 -42.75
N ILE A 561 20.69 8.80 -41.69
CA ILE A 561 19.92 8.90 -40.44
C ILE A 561 18.45 9.32 -40.73
N SER A 562 18.24 9.90 -41.91
CA SER A 562 16.95 10.24 -42.49
C SER A 562 16.15 9.04 -43.01
N GLU A 563 16.69 7.82 -43.09
CA GLU A 563 16.05 6.65 -43.70
C GLU A 563 15.56 5.60 -42.70
N ILE A 564 15.95 5.70 -41.43
CA ILE A 564 15.58 4.76 -40.38
C ILE A 564 14.89 5.51 -39.24
N PRO A 565 13.80 4.97 -38.66
CA PRO A 565 13.18 5.55 -37.48
C PRO A 565 14.08 5.34 -36.25
N VAL A 566 14.46 6.42 -35.58
CA VAL A 566 15.41 6.39 -34.44
C VAL A 566 14.71 6.60 -33.10
N LEU A 567 13.55 7.26 -33.09
CA LEU A 567 12.82 7.61 -31.88
C LEU A 567 11.32 7.62 -32.12
N GLU A 568 10.55 6.99 -31.23
CA GLU A 568 9.12 7.25 -31.12
C GLU A 568 8.86 8.19 -29.94
N MET A 569 8.08 9.24 -30.17
CA MET A 569 7.65 10.18 -29.14
C MET A 569 6.14 10.29 -29.14
N SER A 570 5.53 9.93 -28.02
CA SER A 570 4.11 10.17 -27.74
C SER A 570 3.99 11.38 -26.82
N VAL A 571 3.24 12.40 -27.22
CA VAL A 571 2.98 13.60 -26.42
C VAL A 571 1.49 13.66 -26.13
N ALA A 572 1.11 13.55 -24.87
CA ALA A 572 -0.27 13.68 -24.43
C ALA A 572 -0.48 14.95 -23.61
N THR A 573 -1.60 15.63 -23.84
CA THR A 573 -2.07 16.76 -23.02
C THR A 573 -3.36 16.38 -22.32
N HIS A 574 -3.53 16.86 -21.09
CA HIS A 574 -4.64 16.47 -20.23
C HIS A 574 -5.41 17.69 -19.76
N TYR A 575 -6.66 17.82 -20.19
CA TYR A 575 -7.61 18.81 -19.70
C TYR A 575 -8.41 18.20 -18.55
N THR A 576 -7.84 18.24 -17.35
CA THR A 576 -8.41 17.60 -16.15
C THR A 576 -9.09 18.59 -15.19
N HIS A 577 -9.09 19.87 -15.53
CA HIS A 577 -9.75 20.93 -14.77
C HIS A 577 -10.25 22.04 -15.70
N GLY A 578 -10.99 23.01 -15.13
CA GLY A 578 -11.57 24.12 -15.88
C GLY A 578 -12.71 23.70 -16.82
N PRO A 579 -13.13 24.58 -17.75
CA PRO A 579 -14.24 24.31 -18.66
C PRO A 579 -13.91 23.29 -19.76
N HIS A 580 -12.63 23.14 -20.12
CA HIS A 580 -12.19 22.26 -21.21
C HIS A 580 -12.07 20.77 -20.81
N GLN A 581 -12.30 20.42 -19.55
CA GLN A 581 -12.34 19.03 -19.11
C GLN A 581 -13.63 18.28 -19.51
N TYR A 582 -14.64 19.02 -19.98
CA TYR A 582 -15.96 18.48 -20.28
C TYR A 582 -16.11 18.20 -21.78
N SER A 583 -16.73 17.07 -22.09
CA SER A 583 -17.28 16.72 -23.41
C SER A 583 -18.66 16.07 -23.21
N ASP A 584 -19.48 16.01 -24.25
CA ASP A 584 -20.82 15.40 -24.16
C ASP A 584 -20.76 13.96 -23.65
N THR A 585 -19.79 13.19 -24.16
CA THR A 585 -19.41 11.84 -23.73
C THR A 585 -19.17 11.79 -22.21
N LEU A 586 -18.32 12.66 -21.68
CA LEU A 586 -17.96 12.66 -20.25
C LEU A 586 -19.08 13.16 -19.35
N ILE A 587 -19.91 14.10 -19.83
CA ILE A 587 -21.10 14.57 -19.11
C ILE A 587 -22.11 13.42 -18.99
N GLN A 588 -22.36 12.70 -20.08
CA GLN A 588 -23.22 11.52 -20.08
C GLN A 588 -22.69 10.44 -19.13
N LEU A 589 -21.38 10.16 -19.15
CA LEU A 589 -20.77 9.18 -18.25
C LEU A 589 -20.96 9.54 -16.77
N ARG A 590 -20.69 10.80 -16.40
CA ARG A 590 -20.87 11.29 -15.02
C ARG A 590 -22.32 11.16 -14.57
N SER A 591 -23.26 11.64 -15.40
CA SER A 591 -24.70 11.56 -15.12
C SER A 591 -25.18 10.11 -14.97
N LEU A 592 -24.68 9.22 -15.83
CA LEU A 592 -25.00 7.80 -15.79
C LEU A 592 -24.50 7.14 -14.50
N ILE A 593 -23.23 7.39 -14.12
CA ILE A 593 -22.66 6.88 -12.87
C ILE A 593 -23.46 7.39 -11.68
N GLU A 594 -23.75 8.70 -11.63
CA GLU A 594 -24.49 9.30 -10.52
C GLU A 594 -25.89 8.70 -10.36
N SER A 595 -26.63 8.58 -11.48
CA SER A 595 -27.99 8.04 -11.50
C SER A 595 -28.03 6.56 -11.10
N ARG A 596 -27.17 5.73 -11.68
CA ARG A 596 -27.13 4.28 -11.43
C ARG A 596 -26.65 3.95 -10.02
N ARG A 597 -25.74 4.74 -9.48
CA ARG A 597 -25.27 4.62 -8.10
C ARG A 597 -26.37 4.87 -7.07
N LYS A 598 -27.30 5.79 -7.34
CA LYS A 598 -28.46 6.08 -6.49
C LYS A 598 -29.59 5.05 -6.64
N THR A 599 -29.65 4.32 -7.76
CA THR A 599 -30.70 3.33 -8.06
C THR A 599 -30.11 1.95 -8.42
N PRO A 600 -29.33 1.33 -7.52
CA PRO A 600 -28.54 0.14 -7.86
C PRO A 600 -29.40 -1.05 -8.32
N HIS A 601 -30.61 -1.20 -7.77
CA HIS A 601 -31.54 -2.29 -8.11
C HIS A 601 -32.09 -2.25 -9.55
N LEU A 602 -31.94 -1.13 -10.26
CA LEU A 602 -32.39 -0.96 -11.65
C LEU A 602 -31.28 -1.24 -12.67
N ALA A 603 -30.05 -1.52 -12.22
CA ALA A 603 -28.91 -1.77 -13.10
C ALA A 603 -28.71 -3.28 -13.37
N VAL A 604 -27.74 -3.66 -14.19
CA VAL A 604 -27.20 -5.04 -14.20
C VAL A 604 -25.83 -4.97 -13.54
N GLY A 605 -25.47 -5.95 -12.69
CA GLY A 605 -24.21 -5.91 -11.94
C GLY A 605 -24.15 -4.77 -10.91
N TRP A 606 -25.18 -4.66 -10.06
CA TRP A 606 -25.53 -3.48 -9.25
C TRP A 606 -24.38 -2.84 -8.47
N TRP A 607 -23.54 -3.65 -7.82
CA TRP A 607 -22.41 -3.14 -7.04
C TRP A 607 -21.28 -2.58 -7.92
N LYS A 608 -21.20 -2.94 -9.21
CA LYS A 608 -20.21 -2.40 -10.16
C LYS A 608 -20.46 -0.91 -10.45
N TRP A 609 -21.71 -0.46 -10.32
CA TRP A 609 -22.09 0.95 -10.43
C TRP A 609 -21.80 1.77 -9.17
N ALA A 610 -21.41 1.14 -8.06
CA ALA A 610 -20.87 1.85 -6.91
C ALA A 610 -19.43 2.33 -7.23
N MET A 611 -19.33 3.30 -8.12
CA MET A 611 -18.10 3.84 -8.67
C MET A 611 -18.12 5.37 -8.73
N THR A 612 -16.95 5.95 -8.96
CA THR A 612 -16.73 7.37 -9.26
C THR A 612 -15.70 7.48 -10.38
N ALA A 613 -15.74 8.58 -11.15
CA ALA A 613 -14.90 8.80 -12.30
C ALA A 613 -14.12 10.11 -12.20
N THR A 614 -12.80 10.02 -12.30
CA THR A 614 -11.95 11.15 -12.66
C THR A 614 -11.95 11.25 -14.18
N ALA A 615 -12.66 12.24 -14.71
CA ALA A 615 -12.92 12.36 -16.14
C ALA A 615 -12.34 13.65 -16.72
N GLY A 616 -11.74 13.58 -17.91
CA GLY A 616 -11.16 14.73 -18.59
C GLY A 616 -11.02 14.52 -20.09
N VAL A 617 -10.80 15.60 -20.83
CA VAL A 617 -10.48 15.53 -22.26
C VAL A 617 -8.98 15.38 -22.41
N SER A 618 -8.51 14.59 -23.37
CA SER A 618 -7.09 14.49 -23.70
C SER A 618 -6.84 14.45 -25.21
N GLU A 619 -5.64 14.86 -25.59
CA GLU A 619 -5.13 14.63 -26.94
C GLU A 619 -3.76 13.98 -26.81
N ILE A 620 -3.50 12.95 -27.62
CA ILE A 620 -2.20 12.31 -27.73
C ILE A 620 -1.74 12.28 -29.18
N VAL A 621 -0.54 12.81 -29.42
CA VAL A 621 0.10 12.83 -30.73
C VAL A 621 1.33 11.95 -30.68
N VAL A 622 1.41 10.97 -31.58
CA VAL A 622 2.51 10.02 -31.67
C VAL A 622 3.28 10.28 -32.96
N HIS A 623 4.57 10.57 -32.84
CA HIS A 623 5.48 10.73 -33.97
C HIS A 623 6.59 9.70 -33.93
N THR A 624 6.83 9.06 -35.07
CA THR A 624 8.04 8.27 -35.30
C THR A 624 9.03 9.10 -36.11
N PHE A 625 10.19 9.42 -35.53
CA PHE A 625 11.21 10.31 -36.08
C PHE A 625 12.38 9.60 -36.70
#